data_AF-J3GRF4-F1
#
_entry.id   AF-J3GRF4-F1
#
_cell.length_a   1.000
_cell.length_b   1.000
_cell.length_c   1.000
_cell.angle_alpha   90.00
_cell.angle_beta   90.00
_cell.angle_gamma   90.00
#
_symmetry.space_group_name_H-M   'P 1'
#
loop_
_entity.id
_entity.type
_entity.pdbx_description
1 polymer ?
#
loop_
_entity_poly.entity_id
_entity_poly.type
_entity_poly.pdbx_seq_one_letter_code
_entity_poly.pdbx_strand_id
1 'polypeptide(L)'
;MSRRISPVIPGFGLTLGYTLVYLSLIVLIPLAAMFVHAAQLTWDQFWAIISAPRVLAALKLSFGTALCAAIINGIIGTLLAWVLVRYTFPGRKVIDAMIDLPFALPTAV
;
A
#
# COMPACT_ATOMS: atom_id res chain seq x y z
N MET A 1 -29.77 7.18 -18.85
CA MET A 1 -30.43 7.49 -17.56
C MET A 1 -29.35 7.67 -16.50
N SER A 2 -28.74 8.86 -16.43
CA SER A 2 -27.64 9.15 -15.50
C SER A 2 -28.22 9.54 -14.14
N ARG A 3 -28.06 8.67 -13.13
CA ARG A 3 -28.48 8.96 -11.76
C ARG A 3 -27.52 10.00 -11.17
N ARG A 4 -27.93 11.26 -11.14
CA ARG A 4 -27.30 12.28 -10.28
C ARG A 4 -27.62 11.91 -8.83
N ILE A 5 -26.64 11.30 -8.15
CA ILE A 5 -26.70 11.08 -6.72
C ILE A 5 -26.62 12.47 -6.08
N SER A 6 -27.76 13.00 -5.63
CA SER A 6 -27.79 14.24 -4.85
C SER A 6 -27.26 13.90 -3.46
N PRO A 7 -26.15 14.50 -3.00
CA PRO A 7 -25.61 14.18 -1.68
C PRO A 7 -26.64 14.52 -0.60
N VAL A 8 -26.92 13.53 0.26
CA VAL A 8 -27.92 13.58 1.35
C VAL A 8 -27.54 14.58 2.44
N ILE A 9 -26.32 15.13 2.41
CA ILE A 9 -25.78 16.09 3.37
C ILE A 9 -25.48 17.41 2.66
N PRO A 10 -26.09 18.53 3.06
CA PRO A 10 -25.75 19.84 2.50
C PRO A 10 -24.27 20.15 2.81
N GLY A 11 -23.50 20.52 1.78
CA GLY A 11 -22.07 20.84 1.92
C GLY A 11 -21.11 19.64 1.84
N PHE A 12 -21.58 18.43 1.53
CA PHE A 12 -20.73 17.23 1.41
C PHE A 12 -19.50 17.42 0.50
N GLY A 13 -19.64 18.10 -0.63
CA GLY A 13 -18.51 18.35 -1.54
C GLY A 13 -17.42 19.25 -0.93
N LEU A 14 -17.82 20.26 -0.14
CA LEU A 14 -16.90 21.19 0.52
C LEU A 14 -16.21 20.53 1.71
N THR A 15 -16.94 19.80 2.54
CA THR A 15 -16.35 19.07 3.69
C THR A 15 -15.45 17.93 3.24
N LEU A 16 -15.84 17.19 2.19
CA LEU A 16 -15.01 16.16 1.58
C LEU A 16 -13.76 16.76 0.95
N GLY A 17 -13.89 17.85 0.18
CA GLY A 17 -12.75 18.54 -0.43
C GLY A 17 -11.77 19.03 0.62
N TYR A 18 -12.25 19.67 1.68
CA TYR A 18 -11.42 20.10 2.80
C TYR A 18 -10.70 18.94 3.49
N THR A 19 -11.42 17.85 3.78
CA THR A 19 -10.85 16.65 4.42
C THR A 19 -9.76 16.03 3.54
N LEU A 20 -10.02 15.86 2.25
CA LEU A 20 -9.06 15.29 1.29
C LEU A 20 -7.83 16.17 1.15
N VAL A 21 -7.99 17.49 1.03
CA VAL A 21 -6.87 18.43 0.96
C VAL A 21 -6.04 18.36 2.23
N TYR A 22 -6.68 18.39 3.40
CA TYR A 22 -5.98 18.32 4.67
C TYR A 22 -5.19 17.02 4.85
N LEU A 23 -5.82 15.86 4.60
CA LEU A 23 -5.14 14.56 4.65
C LEU A 23 -4.01 14.44 3.63
N SER A 24 -4.24 14.97 2.42
CA SER A 24 -3.23 14.96 1.37
C SER A 24 -2.03 15.83 1.75
N LEU A 25 -2.24 17.01 2.32
CA LEU A 25 -1.15 17.87 2.78
C LEU A 25 -0.32 17.18 3.88
N ILE A 26 -0.95 16.48 4.83
CA ILE A 26 -0.25 15.73 5.88
C ILE A 26 0.72 14.70 5.28
N VAL A 27 0.35 14.02 4.21
CA VAL A 27 1.18 12.99 3.56
C VAL A 27 2.16 13.61 2.56
N LEU A 28 1.74 14.61 1.79
CA LEU A 28 2.53 15.17 0.70
C LEU A 28 3.66 16.08 1.20
N ILE A 29 3.47 16.81 2.30
CA ILE A 29 4.53 17.67 2.87
C ILE A 29 5.81 16.88 3.20
N PRO A 30 5.78 15.78 3.98
CA PRO A 30 7.00 15.03 4.28
C PRO A 30 7.60 14.35 3.05
N LEU A 31 6.76 13.85 2.13
CA LEU A 31 7.25 13.31 0.85
C LEU A 31 7.97 14.39 0.03
N ALA A 32 7.39 15.58 -0.08
CA ALA A 32 8.00 16.71 -0.77
C ALA A 32 9.33 17.11 -0.12
N ALA A 33 9.40 17.14 1.22
CA ALA A 33 10.64 17.41 1.94
C ALA A 33 11.75 16.40 1.59
N MET A 34 11.43 15.09 1.47
CA MET A 34 12.39 14.09 1.00
C MET A 34 12.90 14.38 -0.41
N PHE A 35 12.02 14.78 -1.33
CA PHE A 35 12.44 15.17 -2.69
C PHE A 35 13.31 16.42 -2.71
N VAL A 36 12.99 17.43 -1.91
CA VAL A 36 13.81 18.65 -1.78
C VAL A 36 15.21 18.30 -1.27
N HIS A 37 15.32 17.41 -0.27
CA HIS A 37 16.63 16.94 0.20
C HIS A 37 17.40 16.17 -0.87
N ALA A 38 16.73 15.31 -1.64
CA ALA A 38 17.38 14.61 -2.75
C ALA A 38 17.85 15.58 -3.86
N ALA A 39 17.11 16.67 -4.12
CA ALA A 39 17.45 17.68 -5.11
C ALA A 39 18.64 18.58 -4.71
N GLN A 40 19.05 18.56 -3.43
CA GLN A 40 20.26 19.25 -2.96
C GLN A 40 21.56 18.52 -3.36
N LEU A 41 21.47 17.25 -3.78
CA LEU A 41 22.62 16.46 -4.22
C LEU A 41 23.06 16.89 -5.62
N THR A 42 24.38 16.95 -5.85
CA THR A 42 24.89 17.10 -7.22
C THR A 42 24.68 15.81 -8.01
N TRP A 43 24.66 15.91 -9.34
CA TRP A 43 24.46 14.75 -10.22
C TRP A 43 25.47 13.62 -9.95
N ASP A 44 26.74 13.97 -9.69
CA ASP A 44 27.79 13.01 -9.37
C ASP A 44 27.56 12.30 -8.03
N GLN A 45 27.12 13.05 -7.00
CA GLN A 45 26.78 12.48 -5.70
C GLN A 45 25.58 11.54 -5.81
N PHE A 46 24.55 11.93 -6.55
CA PHE A 46 23.37 11.11 -6.79
C PHE A 46 23.74 9.79 -7.50
N TRP A 47 24.55 9.86 -8.55
CA TRP A 47 25.01 8.68 -9.28
C TRP A 47 25.89 7.78 -8.41
N ALA A 48 26.79 8.34 -7.61
CA ALA A 48 27.62 7.59 -6.67
C ALA A 48 26.80 6.83 -5.62
N ILE A 49 25.72 7.44 -5.12
CA ILE A 49 24.81 6.81 -4.14
C ILE A 49 24.04 5.66 -4.78
N ILE A 50 23.45 5.85 -5.96
CA ILE A 50 22.64 4.81 -6.61
C ILE A 50 23.48 3.64 -7.10
N SER A 51 24.68 3.94 -7.63
CA SER A 51 25.61 2.91 -8.08
C SER A 51 26.38 2.23 -6.95
N ALA A 52 26.23 2.70 -5.70
CA ALA A 52 26.87 2.09 -4.55
C ALA A 52 26.46 0.61 -4.44
N PRO A 53 27.42 -0.32 -4.25
CA PRO A 53 27.15 -1.75 -4.27
C PRO A 53 26.12 -2.16 -3.22
N ARG A 54 26.09 -1.46 -2.08
CA ARG A 54 25.10 -1.67 -1.02
C ARG A 54 23.67 -1.28 -1.46
N VAL A 55 23.51 -0.15 -2.16
CA VAL A 55 22.20 0.30 -2.64
C VAL A 55 21.70 -0.64 -3.73
N LEU A 56 22.55 -1.03 -4.68
CA LEU A 56 22.19 -2.00 -5.71
C LEU A 56 21.82 -3.38 -5.12
N ALA A 57 22.57 -3.86 -4.13
CA ALA A 57 22.25 -5.11 -3.45
C ALA A 57 20.91 -5.03 -2.70
N ALA A 58 20.65 -3.92 -2.00
CA ALA A 58 19.38 -3.68 -1.32
C ALA A 58 18.21 -3.64 -2.32
N LEU A 59 18.34 -2.90 -3.43
CA LEU A 59 17.32 -2.84 -4.47
C LEU A 59 17.04 -4.22 -5.08
N LYS A 60 18.09 -4.98 -5.43
CA LYS A 60 17.94 -6.34 -5.96
C LYS A 60 17.21 -7.25 -4.97
N LEU A 61 17.56 -7.17 -3.69
CA LEU A 61 16.91 -7.97 -2.65
C LEU A 61 15.44 -7.56 -2.47
N SER A 62 15.16 -6.27 -2.33
CA SER A 62 13.79 -5.76 -2.14
C SER A 62 12.89 -6.08 -3.33
N PHE A 63 13.32 -5.78 -4.56
CA PHE A 63 12.52 -6.08 -5.75
C PHE A 63 12.39 -7.59 -6.00
N GLY A 64 13.48 -8.34 -5.82
CA GLY A 64 13.46 -9.80 -5.99
C GLY A 64 12.52 -10.49 -4.99
N THR A 65 12.65 -10.16 -3.71
CA THR A 65 11.80 -10.72 -2.66
C THR A 65 10.34 -10.27 -2.80
N ALA A 66 10.08 -9.00 -3.10
CA ALA A 66 8.72 -8.50 -3.33
C ALA A 66 8.05 -9.17 -4.53
N LEU A 67 8.78 -9.37 -5.63
CA LEU A 67 8.24 -10.05 -6.81
C LEU A 67 7.91 -11.52 -6.51
N CYS A 68 8.84 -12.24 -5.88
CA CYS A 68 8.61 -13.62 -5.47
C CYS A 68 7.42 -13.71 -4.50
N ALA A 69 7.36 -12.86 -3.49
CA ALA A 69 6.26 -12.80 -2.55
C ALA A 69 4.93 -12.47 -3.23
N ALA A 70 4.90 -11.52 -4.17
CA ALA A 70 3.70 -11.16 -4.91
C ALA A 70 3.18 -12.33 -5.78
N ILE A 71 4.06 -13.07 -6.45
CA ILE A 71 3.67 -14.25 -7.24
C ILE A 71 3.11 -15.34 -6.32
N ILE A 72 3.82 -15.65 -5.23
CA ILE A 72 3.41 -16.67 -4.26
C ILE A 72 2.06 -16.29 -3.64
N ASN A 73 1.91 -15.05 -3.16
CA ASN A 73 0.67 -14.54 -2.58
C ASN A 73 -0.46 -14.48 -3.61
N GLY A 74 -0.15 -14.14 -4.85
CA GLY A 74 -1.12 -14.17 -5.95
C GLY A 74 -1.67 -15.57 -6.19
N ILE A 75 -0.82 -16.59 -6.26
CA ILE A 75 -1.25 -17.97 -6.49
C ILE A 75 -1.96 -18.54 -5.25
N ILE A 76 -1.30 -18.53 -4.09
CA ILE A 76 -1.82 -19.12 -2.86
C ILE A 76 -3.06 -18.37 -2.37
N GLY A 77 -3.01 -17.03 -2.35
CA GLY A 77 -4.14 -16.20 -1.93
C GLY A 77 -5.36 -16.38 -2.83
N THR A 78 -5.16 -16.50 -4.16
CA THR A 78 -6.28 -16.77 -5.07
C THR A 78 -6.88 -18.16 -4.85
N LEU A 79 -6.05 -19.19 -4.66
CA LEU A 79 -6.54 -20.54 -4.35
C LEU A 79 -7.31 -20.59 -3.04
N LEU A 80 -6.79 -19.94 -1.99
CA LEU A 80 -7.41 -19.88 -0.68
C LEU A 80 -8.76 -19.14 -0.76
N ALA A 81 -8.79 -17.97 -1.41
CA ALA A 81 -10.01 -17.20 -1.65
C ALA A 81 -11.05 -18.01 -2.44
N TRP A 82 -10.61 -18.75 -3.46
CA TRP A 82 -11.49 -19.63 -4.24
C TRP A 82 -12.14 -20.70 -3.36
N VAL A 83 -11.33 -21.40 -2.55
CA VAL A 83 -11.83 -22.48 -1.68
C VAL A 83 -12.80 -21.93 -0.64
N LEU A 84 -12.45 -20.82 0.01
CA LEU A 84 -13.30 -20.20 1.02
C LEU A 84 -14.61 -19.70 0.42
N VAL A 85 -14.61 -19.08 -0.75
CA VAL A 85 -15.86 -18.56 -1.35
C VAL A 85 -16.73 -19.69 -1.93
N ARG A 86 -16.14 -20.70 -2.57
CA ARG A 86 -16.88 -21.74 -3.32
C ARG A 86 -17.30 -22.95 -2.50
N TYR A 87 -16.62 -23.26 -1.39
CA TYR A 87 -16.88 -24.48 -0.61
C TYR A 87 -17.32 -24.17 0.83
N THR A 88 -18.16 -25.04 1.38
CA THR A 88 -18.60 -25.01 2.78
C THR A 88 -18.11 -26.26 3.49
N PHE A 89 -17.21 -26.10 4.45
CA PHE A 89 -16.62 -27.20 5.23
C PHE A 89 -16.51 -26.81 6.72
N PRO A 90 -16.53 -27.78 7.65
CA PRO A 90 -16.39 -27.51 9.08
C PRO A 90 -15.01 -26.90 9.37
N GLY A 91 -14.97 -25.80 10.13
CA GLY A 91 -13.73 -25.07 10.45
C GLY A 91 -13.39 -23.89 9.54
N ARG A 92 -14.16 -23.63 8.46
CA ARG A 92 -13.97 -22.49 7.54
C ARG A 92 -13.79 -21.15 8.24
N LYS A 93 -14.63 -20.83 9.24
CA LYS A 93 -14.57 -19.55 9.98
C LYS A 93 -13.27 -19.35 10.76
N VAL A 94 -12.66 -20.44 11.24
CA VAL A 94 -11.38 -20.36 11.97
C VAL A 94 -10.26 -20.01 11.00
N ILE A 95 -10.24 -20.67 9.84
CA ILE A 95 -9.26 -20.38 8.78
C ILE A 95 -9.40 -18.94 8.28
N ASP A 96 -10.63 -18.49 8.01
CA ASP A 96 -10.95 -17.12 7.60
C ASP A 96 -10.39 -16.09 8.62
N ALA A 97 -10.66 -16.31 9.91
CA ALA A 97 -10.15 -15.45 10.98
C ALA A 97 -8.61 -15.49 11.08
N MET A 98 -7.96 -16.64 10.88
CA MET A 98 -6.49 -16.75 10.91
C MET A 98 -5.82 -15.98 9.78
N ILE A 99 -6.47 -15.89 8.61
CA ILE A 99 -5.96 -15.13 7.45
C ILE A 99 -6.07 -13.63 7.70
N ASP A 100 -7.15 -13.18 8.36
CA ASP A 100 -7.38 -11.77 8.67
C ASP A 100 -6.64 -11.30 9.94
N LEU A 101 -6.34 -12.22 10.85
CA LEU A 101 -5.64 -11.95 12.11
C LEU A 101 -4.35 -11.12 11.97
N PRO A 102 -3.42 -11.40 11.04
CA PRO A 102 -2.20 -10.58 10.88
C PRO A 102 -2.50 -9.11 10.54
N PHE A 103 -3.65 -8.80 9.93
CA PHE A 103 -4.05 -7.41 9.65
C PHE A 103 -4.73 -6.73 10.86
N ALA A 104 -5.38 -7.53 11.72
CA ALA A 104 -5.98 -7.05 12.95
C ALA A 104 -4.95 -6.86 14.09
N LEU A 105 -3.81 -7.56 14.01
CA LEU A 105 -2.71 -7.33 14.92
C LEU A 105 -2.07 -5.98 14.62
N PRO A 106 -1.95 -5.07 15.61
CA PRO A 106 -1.18 -3.86 15.41
C PRO A 106 0.23 -4.26 15.02
N THR A 107 0.68 -3.85 13.82
CA THR A 107 2.09 -3.91 13.47
C THR A 107 2.79 -2.96 14.43
N ALA A 108 3.26 -3.52 15.55
CA ALA A 108 4.02 -2.80 16.53
C ALA A 108 5.24 -2.20 15.81
N VAL A 109 5.16 -0.90 15.60
CA VAL A 109 6.33 -0.03 15.70
C VAL A 109 6.98 -0.22 17.06
#